data_AF-A0A497G7E9-F1
#
_entry.id   AF-A0A497G7E9-F1
#
_cell.length_a   1.000
_cell.length_b   1.000
_cell.length_c   1.000
_cell.angle_alpha   90.00
_cell.angle_beta   90.00
_cell.angle_gamma   90.00
#
_symmetry.space_group_name_H-M   'P 1'
#
loop_
_entity.id
_entity.type
_entity.pdbx_description
1 polymer ?
#
loop_
_entity_poly.entity_id
_entity_poly.type
_entity_poly.pdbx_seq_one_letter_code
_entity_poly.pdbx_strand_id
1 'polypeptide(L)' 'MLDVAVLVAAIATAIAAVELKRLPHAILAFAIMSILVAVAFYMAGARLLAVFQLAIYAGAVSILMLATLHAGEERGE' A
#
# COMPACT_ATOMS: atom_id res chain seq x y z
N MET A 1 17.57 -0.07 -14.53
CA MET A 1 18.24 -0.50 -13.28
C MET A 1 17.53 0.04 -12.05
N LEU A 2 17.08 1.30 -12.03
CA LEU A 2 16.26 1.86 -10.94
C LEU A 2 14.92 1.12 -10.72
N ASP A 3 14.27 0.65 -11.79
CA ASP A 3 12.98 -0.06 -11.68
C ASP A 3 13.07 -1.33 -10.83
N VAL A 4 14.18 -2.08 -10.96
CA VAL A 4 14.44 -3.29 -10.18
C VAL A 4 14.65 -2.95 -8.71
N ALA A 5 15.34 -1.84 -8.41
CA ALA A 5 15.54 -1.40 -7.03
C ALA A 5 14.22 -1.01 -6.36
N VAL A 6 13.32 -0.31 -7.08
CA VAL A 6 11.98 0.03 -6.57
C VAL A 6 11.14 -1.22 -6.37
N LEU A 7 11.25 -2.21 -7.26
CA LEU A 7 10.52 -3.48 -7.13
C LEU A 7 10.99 -4.27 -5.90
N VAL A 8 12.30 -4.36 -5.67
CA VAL A 8 12.87 -5.02 -4.50
C VAL A 8 12.47 -4.29 -3.21
N ALA A 9 12.46 -2.96 -3.21
CA ALA A 9 11.99 -2.17 -2.08
C ALA A 9 10.48 -2.37 -1.83
N ALA A 10 9.66 -2.47 -2.88
CA ALA A 10 8.23 -2.77 -2.75
C ALA A 10 8.00 -4.17 -2.16
N ILE A 11 8.78 -5.18 -2.56
CA ILE A 11 8.71 -6.53 -2.01
C ILE A 11 9.11 -6.53 -0.52
N ALA A 12 10.19 -5.86 -0.16
CA ALA A 12 10.61 -5.75 1.25
C ALA A 12 9.53 -5.07 2.11
N THR A 13 8.91 -4.01 1.58
CA THR A 13 7.82 -3.31 2.27
C THR A 13 6.56 -4.17 2.38
N ALA A 14 6.28 -5.02 1.38
CA ALA A 14 5.17 -5.96 1.41
C ALA A 14 5.36 -7.07 2.46
N ILE A 15 6.59 -7.59 2.59
CA ILE A 15 6.93 -8.57 3.63
C ILE A 15 6.75 -7.92 5.00
N ALA A 16 7.26 -6.69 5.19
CA ALA A 16 7.05 -5.94 6.43
C ALA A 16 5.55 -5.74 6.71
N ALA A 17 4.74 -5.39 5.72
CA ALA A 17 3.30 -5.23 5.89
C ALA A 17 2.60 -6.49 6.40
N VAL A 18 3.05 -7.68 6.00
CA VAL A 18 2.53 -8.98 6.46
C VAL A 18 3.05 -9.37 7.84
N GLU A 19 4.28 -8.97 8.18
CA GLU A 19 4.93 -9.37 9.43
C GLU A 19 4.49 -8.51 10.64
N LEU A 20 3.89 -7.35 10.41
CA LEU A 20 3.43 -6.48 11.50
C LEU A 20 2.17 -7.03 12.20
N LYS A 21 2.35 -7.44 13.47
CA LYS A 21 1.25 -7.90 14.35
C LYS A 21 0.15 -6.87 14.64
N ARG A 22 0.40 -5.58 14.42
CA ARG A 22 -0.59 -4.50 14.62
C ARG A 22 -1.28 -4.19 13.29
N LEU A 23 -2.54 -4.59 13.16
CA LEU A 23 -3.38 -4.32 11.97
C LEU A 23 -3.29 -2.87 11.44
N PRO A 24 -3.35 -1.79 12.24
CA PRO A 24 -3.28 -0.44 11.69
C PRO A 24 -1.91 -0.12 11.09
N HIS A 25 -0.83 -0.67 11.64
CA HIS A 25 0.50 -0.48 11.07
C HIS A 25 0.70 -1.33 9.81
N ALA A 26 0.06 -2.50 9.71
CA ALA A 26 0.04 -3.30 8.48
C ALA A 26 -0.67 -2.56 7.33
N ILE A 27 -1.80 -1.89 7.61
CA ILE A 27 -2.52 -1.07 6.62
C ILE A 27 -1.67 0.12 6.16
N LEU A 28 -0.95 0.77 7.09
CA LEU A 28 -0.03 1.86 6.75
C LEU A 28 1.14 1.36 5.88
N ALA A 29 1.74 0.22 6.21
CA ALA A 29 2.80 -0.40 5.41
C ALA A 29 2.30 -0.80 4.00
N PHE A 30 1.06 -1.28 3.90
CA PHE A 30 0.40 -1.55 2.63
C PHE A 30 0.21 -0.28 1.78
N ALA A 31 -0.22 0.83 2.40
CA ALA A 31 -0.35 2.11 1.70
C ALA A 31 1.01 2.59 1.16
N ILE A 32 2.07 2.49 1.96
CA ILE A 32 3.45 2.84 1.55
C ILE A 32 3.91 1.97 0.38
N MET A 33 3.69 0.65 0.45
CA MET A 33 3.99 -0.27 -0.65
C MET A 33 3.27 0.17 -1.93
N SER A 34 1.99 0.53 -1.85
CA SER A 34 1.22 0.97 -3.00
C SER A 34 1.76 2.26 -3.63
N ILE A 35 2.26 3.19 -2.81
CA ILE A 35 2.94 4.41 -3.29
C ILE A 35 4.22 4.05 -4.03
N LEU A 36 5.04 3.14 -3.49
CA LEU A 36 6.26 2.65 -4.16
C LEU A 36 5.94 2.01 -5.53
N VAL A 37 4.86 1.24 -5.61
CA VAL A 37 4.40 0.63 -6.87
C VAL A 37 3.89 1.70 -7.86
N ALA A 38 3.21 2.74 -7.38
CA ALA A 38 2.80 3.86 -8.23
C ALA A 38 4.01 4.60 -8.82
N VAL A 39 5.07 4.79 -8.04
CA VAL A 39 6.35 5.35 -8.51
C VAL A 39 6.99 4.45 -9.55
N ALA A 40 6.99 3.13 -9.35
CA ALA A 40 7.47 2.18 -10.36
C ALA A 40 6.69 2.28 -11.69
N PHE A 41 5.36 2.38 -11.63
CA PHE A 41 4.54 2.57 -12.84
C PHE A 41 4.81 3.90 -13.54
N TYR A 42 5.09 4.97 -12.77
CA TYR A 42 5.46 6.26 -13.34
C TYR A 42 6.79 6.19 -14.09
N MET A 43 7.78 5.50 -13.53
CA MET A 43 9.09 5.29 -14.15
C MET A 43 9.01 4.40 -15.39
N ALA A 44 8.12 3.40 -15.39
CA ALA A 44 7.85 2.52 -16.53
C ALA A 44 7.12 3.21 -17.70
N GLY A 45 6.85 4.52 -17.63
CA GLY A 45 6.12 5.27 -18.65
C GLY A 45 4.60 5.10 -18.60
N ALA A 46 4.10 4.26 -17.69
CA ALA A 46 2.67 4.00 -17.49
C ALA A 46 2.04 5.03 -16.54
N ARG A 47 2.06 6.30 -16.94
CA ARG A 47 1.62 7.44 -16.11
C ARG A 47 0.16 7.33 -15.66
N LEU A 48 -0.71 6.79 -16.51
CA LEU A 48 -2.12 6.56 -16.16
C LEU A 48 -2.27 5.50 -15.05
N LEU A 49 -1.53 4.39 -15.15
CA LEU A 49 -1.54 3.33 -14.14
C LEU A 49 -1.02 3.82 -12.79
N ALA A 50 0.00 4.67 -12.78
CA ALA A 50 0.53 5.28 -11.56
C ALA A 50 -0.53 6.09 -10.80
N VAL A 51 -1.32 6.89 -11.51
CA VAL A 51 -2.39 7.71 -10.90
C VAL A 51 -3.49 6.81 -10.31
N PHE A 52 -3.90 5.76 -11.03
CA PHE A 52 -4.88 4.81 -10.51
C PHE A 52 -4.36 4.00 -9.33
N GLN A 53 -3.10 3.57 -9.36
CA GLN A 53 -2.47 2.86 -8.25
C GLN A 53 -2.44 3.73 -6.99
N LEU A 54 -2.12 5.02 -7.13
CA LEU A 54 -2.10 5.94 -6.00
C LEU A 54 -3.53 6.24 -5.50
N ALA A 55 -4.45 6.62 -6.39
CA ALA A 55 -5.79 7.03 -6.00
C ALA A 55 -6.63 5.87 -5.44
N ILE A 56 -6.58 4.71 -6.10
CA ILE A 56 -7.41 3.56 -5.74
C ILE A 56 -6.72 2.74 -4.65
N TYR A 57 -5.51 2.24 -4.89
CA TYR A 57 -4.88 1.32 -3.93
C TYR A 57 -4.28 2.04 -2.73
N ALA A 58 -3.52 3.12 -2.93
CA ALA A 58 -2.94 3.84 -1.80
C ALA A 58 -3.96 4.72 -1.06
N GLY A 59 -5.00 5.20 -1.75
CA GLY A 59 -6.06 6.03 -1.17
C GLY A 59 -7.30 5.25 -0.76
N ALA A 60 -8.16 4.91 -1.73
CA ALA A 60 -9.48 4.36 -1.44
C ALA A 60 -9.44 3.03 -0.67
N VAL A 61 -8.62 2.07 -1.11
CA VAL A 61 -8.53 0.73 -0.53
C VAL A 61 -7.93 0.79 0.88
N SER A 62 -6.86 1.56 1.09
CA SER A 62 -6.22 1.69 2.41
C SER A 62 -7.15 2.33 3.44
N ILE A 63 -7.87 3.39 3.06
CA ILE A 63 -8.86 4.07 3.92
C ILE A 63 -10.02 3.13 4.22
N LEU A 64 -10.51 2.36 3.24
CA LEU A 64 -11.57 1.39 3.48
C LEU A 64 -11.13 0.29 4.47
N MET A 65 -9.89 -0.18 4.34
CA MET A 65 -9.29 -1.10 5.30
C MET A 65 -9.23 -0.48 6.71
N LEU A 66 -8.80 0.78 6.81
CA LEU A 66 -8.72 1.50 8.08
C LEU A 66 -10.11 1.72 8.71
N ALA A 67 -11.09 2.11 7.91
CA ALA A 67 -12.46 2.32 8.33
C ALA A 67 -13.13 1.02 8.79
N THR A 68 -12.85 -0.08 8.09
CA THR A 68 -13.36 -1.42 8.46
C THR A 68 -12.71 -1.91 9.74
N LEU A 69 -11.40 -1.68 9.93
CA LEU A 69 -10.72 -1.97 11.18
C LEU A 69 -11.37 -1.22 12.34
N HIS A 70 -11.58 0.08 12.19
CA HIS A 70 -12.20 0.92 13.21
C HIS A 70 -13.65 0.49 13.53
N ALA A 71 -14.47 0.26 12.51
CA ALA A 71 -15.84 -0.23 12.67
C ALA A 71 -15.91 -1.67 13.22
N GLY A 72 -14.87 -2.48 12.97
CA GLY A 72 -14.73 -3.82 13.52
C GLY A 72 -14.31 -3.84 14.99
N GLU A 73 -13.44 -2.91 15.39
CA GLU A 73 -13.09 -2.67 16.80
C GLU A 73 -14.32 -2.26 17.62
N GLU A 74 -15.21 -1.42 17.08
CA GLU A 74 -16.44 -0.99 17.76
C GLU A 74 -17.48 -2.11 17.98
N ARG A 75 -17.37 -3.25 17.28
CA ARG A 75 -18.27 -4.42 17.47
C ARG A 75 -17.66 -5.51 18.35
N GLY A 76 -16.46 -5.27 18.89
CA GLY A 76 -15.66 -6.24 19.64
C GLY A 76 -15.79 -6.17 21.17
N GLU A 77 -16.76 -5.43 21.72
CA GLU A 77 -17.13 -5.46 23.15
C GLU A 77 -18.61 -5.78 23.35
#